data_AF-A0A1V4SZJ8-F1
#
_entry.id   AF-A0A1V4SZJ8-F1
#
_cell.length_a   1.000
_cell.length_b   1.000
_cell.length_c   1.000
_cell.angle_alpha   90.00
_cell.angle_beta   90.00
_cell.angle_gamma   90.00
#
_symmetry.space_group_name_H-M   'P 1'
#
loop_
_entity.id
_entity.type
_entity.pdbx_description
1 polymer ?
#
loop_
_entity_poly.entity_id
_entity_poly.type
_entity_poly.pdbx_seq_one_letter_code
_entity_poly.pdbx_strand_id
1 'polypeptide(L)' 'MKYFRKAWHWLTSMRTALALLFLLALAAIPGSLLPQRDLNEQNVQDFIESNGNVAKIYDKLQLFDVFSSVWFQAIFILLA' A
#
# COMPACT_ATOMS: atom_id res chain seq x y z
N MET A 1 -14.60 6.88 -27.16
CA MET A 1 -15.49 7.12 -25.99
C MET A 1 -16.06 5.86 -25.33
N LYS A 2 -16.29 4.75 -26.04
CA LYS A 2 -16.95 3.54 -25.48
C LYS A 2 -16.14 2.82 -24.38
N TYR A 3 -14.81 2.79 -24.49
CA TYR A 3 -13.92 2.16 -23.50
C TYR A 3 -13.85 2.92 -22.17
N PHE A 4 -13.84 4.26 -22.22
CA PHE A 4 -13.79 5.11 -21.02
C PHE A 4 -15.03 4.94 -20.14
N ARG A 5 -16.24 4.95 -20.73
CA ARG A 5 -17.49 4.68 -20.00
C ARG A 5 -17.54 3.27 -19.41
N LYS A 6 -16.97 2.27 -20.10
CA LYS A 6 -16.95 0.88 -19.62
C LYS A 6 -15.96 0.69 -18.47
N ALA A 7 -14.79 1.32 -18.53
CA ALA A 7 -13.84 1.37 -17.42
C ALA A 7 -14.46 2.07 -16.20
N TRP A 8 -15.18 3.18 -16.41
CA TRP A 8 -15.90 3.89 -15.35
C TRP A 8 -16.98 3.04 -14.67
N HIS A 9 -17.78 2.30 -15.44
CA HIS A 9 -18.76 1.36 -14.87
C HIS A 9 -18.13 0.14 -14.18
N TRP A 10 -16.92 -0.26 -14.57
CA TRP A 10 -16.19 -1.31 -13.90
C TRP A 10 -15.61 -0.82 -12.56
N LEU A 11 -15.08 0.40 -12.51
CA LEU A 11 -14.61 1.05 -11.28
C LEU A 11 -15.73 1.29 -10.26
N THR A 12 -16.94 1.60 -10.72
CA THR A 12 -18.12 1.86 -9.85
C THR A 12 -18.96 0.61 -9.53
N SER A 13 -18.54 -0.57 -9.98
CA SER A 13 -19.23 -1.81 -9.67
C SER A 13 -19.01 -2.19 -8.19
N MET A 14 -20.07 -2.50 -7.45
CA MET A 14 -19.97 -2.93 -6.05
C MET A 14 -19.01 -4.12 -5.85
N ARG A 15 -18.86 -4.99 -6.86
CA ARG A 15 -17.94 -6.12 -6.83
C ARG A 15 -16.47 -5.69 -6.84
N THR A 16 -16.11 -4.68 -7.63
CA THR A 16 -14.72 -4.18 -7.69
C THR A 16 -14.39 -3.38 -6.44
N ALA A 17 -15.34 -2.61 -5.91
CA ALA A 17 -15.20 -1.92 -4.62
C ALA A 17 -14.90 -2.90 -3.47
N LEU A 18 -15.62 -4.02 -3.37
CA LEU A 18 -15.33 -5.06 -2.36
C LEU A 18 -13.95 -5.69 -2.54
N ALA A 19 -13.53 -5.93 -3.79
CA ALA A 19 -12.19 -6.45 -4.07
C ALA A 19 -11.09 -5.44 -3.71
N LEU A 20 -11.27 -4.16 -4.04
CA LEU A 20 -10.36 -3.08 -3.68
C LEU A 20 -10.31 -2.87 -2.17
N LEU A 21 -11.43 -2.95 -1.47
CA LEU A 21 -11.50 -2.90 -0.01
C LEU A 21 -10.71 -4.06 0.62
N PHE A 22 -10.85 -5.27 0.07
CA PHE A 22 -10.08 -6.43 0.52
C PHE A 22 -8.58 -6.26 0.26
N LEU A 23 -8.20 -5.75 -0.92
CA LEU A 23 -6.81 -5.43 -1.24
C LEU A 23 -6.24 -4.36 -0.30
N LEU A 24 -7.00 -3.32 -0.01
CA LEU A 24 -6.62 -2.27 0.94
C LEU A 24 -6.40 -2.85 2.35
N ALA A 25 -7.27 -3.76 2.78
CA ALA A 25 -7.11 -4.45 4.06
C ALA A 25 -5.82 -5.29 4.10
N LEU A 26 -5.52 -6.05 3.03
CA LEU A 26 -4.26 -6.80 2.93
C LEU A 26 -3.04 -5.89 2.91
N ALA A 27 -3.13 -4.76 2.21
CA ALA A 27 -2.08 -3.76 2.12
C ALA A 27 -1.75 -3.13 3.49
N ALA A 28 -2.74 -2.98 4.37
CA ALA A 28 -2.55 -2.41 5.70
C ALA A 28 -1.86 -3.36 6.70
N ILE A 29 -1.83 -4.68 6.42
CA ILE A 29 -1.17 -5.67 7.29
C ILE A 29 0.32 -5.35 7.48
N PRO A 30 1.16 -5.26 6.43
CA PRO A 30 2.58 -4.94 6.60
C PRO A 30 2.81 -3.59 7.29
N GLY A 31 1.96 -2.59 7.02
CA GLY A 31 2.06 -1.26 7.63
C GLY A 31 1.84 -1.26 9.15
N SER A 32 1.15 -2.27 9.70
CA SER A 32 0.95 -2.43 11.15
C SER A 32 1.97 -3.34 11.83
N LEU A 33 2.64 -4.21 11.07
CA LEU A 33 3.62 -5.17 11.59
C LEU A 33 5.07 -4.65 11.53
N LEU A 34 5.39 -3.83 10.54
CA LEU A 34 6.74 -3.27 10.34
C LEU A 34 6.83 -1.85 10.92
N PRO A 35 8.02 -1.43 11.41
CA PRO A 35 8.21 -0.05 11.88
C PRO A 35 7.89 0.93 10.75
N GLN A 36 7.11 1.98 11.04
CA GLN A 36 6.76 3.00 10.06
C GLN A 36 7.62 4.25 10.26
N ARG A 37 8.16 4.81 9.18
CA ARG A 37 9.07 5.97 9.22
C ARG A 37 8.38 7.22 9.74
N ASP A 38 7.11 7.41 9.39
CA ASP A 38 6.26 8.51 9.86
C ASP A 38 6.06 8.49 11.40
N LEU A 39 6.19 7.32 12.04
CA LEU A 39 6.05 7.19 13.49
C LEU A 39 7.39 7.35 14.21
N ASN A 40 8.44 6.68 13.70
CA ASN A 40 9.79 6.78 14.24
C ASN A 40 10.82 6.31 13.20
N GLU A 41 11.56 7.26 12.63
CA GLU A 41 12.59 6.98 11.64
C GLU A 41 13.76 6.15 12.21
N GLN A 42 14.13 6.35 13.48
CA GLN A 42 15.23 5.62 14.10
C GLN A 42 14.95 4.11 14.16
N ASN A 43 13.72 3.72 14.50
CA ASN A 43 13.33 2.31 14.55
C ASN A 43 13.46 1.62 13.18
N VAL A 44 13.21 2.36 12.09
CA VAL A 44 13.39 1.85 10.72
C VAL A 44 14.87 1.69 10.40
N GLN A 45 15.71 2.66 10.77
CA GLN A 45 17.16 2.57 10.56
C GLN A 45 17.76 1.38 11.34
N ASP A 46 17.41 1.23 12.62
CA ASP A 46 17.86 0.11 13.45
C ASP A 46 17.40 -1.25 12.87
N PHE A 47 16.19 -1.29 12.30
CA PHE A 47 15.68 -2.48 11.61
C PHE A 47 16.47 -2.80 10.34
N ILE A 48 16.82 -1.78 9.56
CA ILE A 48 17.62 -1.93 8.34
C ILE A 48 19.04 -2.41 8.66
N GLU A 49 19.66 -1.84 9.68
CA GLU A 49 20.99 -2.24 10.14
C GLU A 49 21.01 -3.69 10.63
N SER A 50 19.98 -4.10 11.38
CA SER A 50 19.89 -5.46 11.93
C SER A 50 19.47 -6.54 10.93
N ASN A 51 18.72 -6.21 9.88
CA ASN A 51 18.16 -7.19 8.92
C ASN A 51 18.79 -7.13 7.51
N GLY A 52 19.70 -6.19 7.27
CA GLY A 52 20.54 -6.12 6.07
C GLY A 52 19.74 -6.13 4.75
N ASN A 53 19.95 -7.16 3.92
CA ASN A 53 19.36 -7.24 2.58
C ASN A 53 17.83 -7.37 2.57
N VAL A 54 17.23 -8.01 3.57
CA VAL A 54 15.76 -8.19 3.64
C VAL A 54 15.09 -6.83 3.84
N ALA A 55 15.61 -6.03 4.76
CA ALA A 55 15.08 -4.70 5.02
C ALA A 55 15.24 -3.75 3.82
N LYS A 56 16.35 -3.86 3.05
CA LYS A 56 16.50 -3.11 1.79
C LYS A 56 15.44 -3.46 0.75
N ILE A 57 14.96 -4.71 0.71
CA ILE A 57 13.84 -5.11 -0.16
C ILE A 57 12.55 -4.47 0.32
N TYR A 58 12.30 -4.48 1.64
CA TYR A 58 11.11 -3.86 2.23
C TYR A 58 11.06 -2.35 1.99
N ASP A 59 12.20 -1.67 2.12
CA ASP A 59 12.34 -0.24 1.83
C ASP A 59 12.05 0.08 0.35
N LYS A 60 12.56 -0.74 -0.59
CA LYS A 60 12.24 -0.61 -2.03
C LYS A 60 10.77 -0.86 -2.36
N LEU A 61 10.10 -1.72 -1.59
CA LEU A 61 8.66 -1.99 -1.70
C LEU A 61 7.82 -0.94 -0.95
N GLN A 62 8.45 0.06 -0.33
CA GLN A 62 7.81 1.09 0.47
C GLN A 62 7.03 0.53 1.67
N LEU A 63 7.48 -0.58 2.27
CA LEU A 63 6.81 -1.23 3.40
C LEU A 63 7.03 -0.53 4.76
N PHE A 64 8.04 0.34 4.86
CA PHE A 64 8.22 1.23 6.02
C PHE A 64 7.45 2.54 5.90
N ASP A 65 6.83 2.75 4.73
CA ASP A 65 6.13 3.96 4.34
C ASP A 65 4.80 3.57 3.66
N VAL A 66 4.12 2.53 4.16
CA VAL A 66 3.00 1.86 3.45
C VAL A 66 1.89 2.85 3.16
N PHE A 67 1.49 3.64 4.16
CA PHE A 67 0.36 4.56 4.06
C PHE A 67 0.62 5.75 3.12
N SER A 68 1.89 6.12 2.91
CA SER A 68 2.32 7.17 1.98
C SER A 68 2.83 6.62 0.63
N SER A 69 2.91 5.29 0.48
CA SER A 69 3.40 4.64 -0.73
C SER A 69 2.51 4.89 -1.94
N VAL A 70 3.12 4.93 -3.13
CA VAL A 70 2.40 5.20 -4.38
C VAL A 70 1.37 4.11 -4.67
N TRP A 71 1.72 2.86 -4.37
CA TRP A 71 0.85 1.71 -4.63
C TRP A 71 -0.33 1.63 -3.65
N PHE A 72 -0.16 1.97 -2.37
CA PHE A 72 -1.26 2.04 -1.41
C PHE A 72 -2.22 3.19 -1.74
N GLN A 73 -1.67 4.37 -2.04
CA GLN A 73 -2.47 5.51 -2.46
C GLN A 73 -3.25 5.23 -3.75
N ALA A 74 -2.68 4.50 -4.70
CA ALA A 74 -3.40 4.08 -5.90
C ALA A 74 -4.62 3.21 -5.55
N ILE A 75 -4.50 2.24 -4.64
CA ILE A 75 -5.64 1.41 -4.20
C ILE A 75 -6.68 2.27 -3.49
N PHE A 76 -6.25 3.14 -2.59
CA PHE A 76 -7.13 4.04 -1.83
C PHE A 76 -7.93 4.97 -2.75
N ILE A 77 -7.27 5.61 -3.72
CA ILE A 77 -7.91 6.51 -4.68
C ILE A 77 -8.84 5.75 -5.64
N LEU A 78 -8.50 4.52 -6.03
CA LEU A 78 -9.39 3.69 -6.85
C LEU A 78 -10.63 3.23 -6.09
N LEU A 79 -10.55 3.13 -4.76
CA LEU A 79 -11.67 2.77 -3.89
C LEU A 79 -12.57 3.96 -3.56
N ALA A 80 -12.00 5.17 -3.46
CA ALA A 80 -12.69 6.41 -3.11
C ALA A 80 -13.70 6.88 -4.18
#